data_AF-A0A177MVT3-F1
#
_entry.id   AF-A0A177MVT3-F1
#
_cell.length_a   1.000
_cell.length_b   1.000
_cell.length_c   1.000
_cell.angle_alpha   90.00
_cell.angle_beta   90.00
_cell.angle_gamma   90.00
#
_symmetry.space_group_name_H-M   'P 1'
#
loop_
_entity.id
_entity.type
_entity.pdbx_description
1 polymer ?
#
loop_
_entity_poly.entity_id
_entity_poly.type
_entity_poly.pdbx_seq_one_letter_code
_entity_poly.pdbx_strand_id
1 'polypeptide(L)'
;MTIESLINFAIQLLGAAAAAFLAYRAFQKRRIQLGTEPTLPQYFIRRGTYWSGIALYCALMAALFYLLTWQWLPLEPLVTLIVSHLRAGELVNLLYGLDGNKLLPLIAAGIMLFFVAWESPFNPLLILRDSIHDAFAIPTKAVEVYNALIKSRLSAVDDKIKAQIADRLLVQSIDAGDFDKSGATVEYKWAHNSLLFDQIQHYADQSSYRRLFSEPSLKWGEICISYNAMSEKVNIWKEAEPHYTKTVNLLKDLDRLTSLLCRLLAAAVVFGSPSEDELWSTVKKLGGNVHEARLKHTYKYLLIFAAATAFGVILGREVSVALHNVFLFPDKPLPHFSYTTLRWIAYSIAIYVVPITLVFALRSVAFRHQQEPAEQNYGFYMAIMFVCFLVSTTISTFILELTFYRRDDFNFLDSFLDHARWGIMPALICGFVAYRMDAPVSEAEALSKSALSAVLRFLAWGGIAVIFMLYATDDLAIEKLNLRFTLVGTAFFVTGLLGAAARFKTVSD
;
A
#
# COMPACT_ATOMS: atom_id res chain seq x y z
N MET A 1 -25.95 14.07 -31.47
CA MET A 1 -26.20 13.27 -30.25
C MET A 1 -27.60 12.69 -30.34
N THR A 2 -27.75 11.36 -30.37
CA THR A 2 -29.06 10.70 -30.35
C THR A 2 -29.59 10.65 -28.91
N ILE A 3 -30.92 10.58 -28.71
CA ILE A 3 -31.54 10.46 -27.38
C ILE A 3 -30.97 9.28 -26.59
N GLU A 4 -30.66 8.17 -27.27
CA GLU A 4 -30.04 6.97 -26.69
C GLU A 4 -28.64 7.24 -26.13
N SER A 5 -27.81 8.02 -26.83
CA SER A 5 -26.49 8.41 -26.34
C SER A 5 -26.55 9.31 -25.10
N LEU A 6 -27.57 10.18 -25.00
CA LEU A 6 -27.82 11.05 -23.85
C LEU A 6 -28.25 10.24 -22.62
N ILE A 7 -29.13 9.25 -22.81
CA ILE A 7 -29.59 8.36 -21.74
C ILE A 7 -28.45 7.46 -21.25
N ASN A 8 -27.63 6.91 -22.16
CA ASN A 8 -26.47 6.11 -21.80
C ASN A 8 -25.47 6.92 -20.98
N PHE A 9 -25.16 8.16 -21.40
CA PHE A 9 -24.29 9.06 -20.65
C PHE A 9 -24.83 9.37 -19.25
N ALA A 10 -26.14 9.63 -19.12
CA ALA A 10 -26.78 9.89 -17.83
C ALA A 10 -26.71 8.68 -16.88
N ILE A 11 -26.96 7.47 -17.39
CA ILE A 11 -26.88 6.22 -16.60
C ILE A 11 -25.45 5.99 -16.09
N GLN A 12 -24.45 6.22 -16.94
CA GLN A 12 -23.05 6.06 -16.55
C GLN A 12 -22.61 7.09 -15.50
N LEU A 13 -23.05 8.35 -15.65
CA LEU A 13 -22.75 9.40 -14.68
C LEU A 13 -23.41 9.12 -13.32
N LEU A 14 -24.66 8.65 -13.31
CA LEU A 14 -25.36 8.21 -12.10
C LEU A 14 -24.68 7.01 -11.44
N GLY A 15 -24.25 6.01 -12.23
CA GLY A 15 -23.52 4.85 -11.73
C GLY A 15 -22.16 5.22 -11.12
N ALA A 16 -21.41 6.11 -11.77
CA ALA A 16 -20.14 6.61 -11.25
C ALA A 16 -20.33 7.42 -9.95
N ALA A 17 -21.38 8.24 -9.87
CA ALA A 17 -21.74 8.96 -8.65
C ALA A 17 -22.13 7.99 -7.51
N ALA A 18 -22.88 6.93 -7.81
CA ALA A 18 -23.22 5.88 -6.85
C ALA A 18 -21.97 5.13 -6.35
N ALA A 19 -21.03 4.80 -7.24
CA ALA A 19 -19.76 4.18 -6.88
C ALA A 19 -18.94 5.09 -5.94
N ALA A 20 -18.84 6.39 -6.26
CA ALA A 20 -18.15 7.38 -5.42
C ALA A 20 -18.82 7.53 -4.04
N PHE A 21 -20.16 7.58 -3.99
CA PHE A 21 -20.89 7.69 -2.74
C PHE A 21 -20.74 6.45 -1.85
N LEU A 22 -20.84 5.25 -2.43
CA LEU A 22 -20.59 4.00 -1.70
C LEU A 22 -19.15 3.91 -1.22
N ALA A 23 -18.19 4.31 -2.04
CA ALA A 23 -16.78 4.38 -1.67
C ALA A 23 -16.55 5.33 -0.49
N TYR A 24 -17.13 6.53 -0.52
CA TYR A 24 -17.09 7.49 0.58
C TYR A 24 -17.65 6.89 1.88
N ARG A 25 -18.85 6.30 1.81
CA ARG A 25 -19.49 5.66 2.96
C ARG A 25 -18.64 4.50 3.51
N ALA A 26 -18.07 3.68 2.64
CA ALA A 26 -17.22 2.56 3.02
C ALA A 26 -15.90 3.01 3.67
N PHE A 27 -15.36 4.16 3.24
CA PHE A 27 -14.14 4.75 3.83
C PHE A 27 -14.39 5.33 5.22
N GLN A 28 -15.58 5.87 5.49
CA GLN A 28 -15.93 6.46 6.79
C GLN A 28 -16.28 5.46 7.89
N LYS A 29 -16.65 4.23 7.54
CA LYS A 29 -17.14 3.25 8.52
C LYS A 29 -16.08 2.72 9.49
N ARG A 30 -14.79 2.77 9.14
CA ARG A 30 -13.74 2.15 9.95
C ARG A 30 -13.54 2.95 11.26
N ARG A 31 -13.90 2.35 12.39
CA ARG A 31 -13.71 2.91 13.75
C ARG A 31 -12.49 2.27 14.39
N ILE A 32 -11.71 3.07 15.09
CA ILE A 32 -10.57 2.65 15.91
C ILE A 32 -11.09 2.45 17.32
N GLN A 33 -10.70 1.39 18.03
CA GLN A 33 -11.03 1.27 19.44
C GLN A 33 -9.81 1.74 20.26
N LEU A 34 -9.94 2.86 20.95
CA LEU A 34 -8.95 3.35 21.90
C LEU A 34 -9.58 3.30 23.30
N GLY A 35 -9.12 2.35 24.12
CA GLY A 35 -9.77 2.07 25.40
C GLY A 35 -11.12 1.36 25.21
N THR A 36 -12.13 1.77 25.98
CA THR A 36 -13.49 1.21 25.91
C THR A 36 -14.37 1.89 24.86
N GLU A 37 -13.88 2.94 24.20
CA GLU A 37 -14.67 3.77 23.29
C GLU A 37 -14.12 3.75 21.85
N PRO A 38 -14.99 3.74 20.83
CA PRO A 38 -14.57 3.80 19.43
C PRO A 38 -14.32 5.26 18.97
N THR A 39 -13.12 5.53 18.44
CA THR A 39 -12.67 6.81 17.87
C THR A 39 -12.57 6.74 16.33
N LEU A 40 -12.90 7.81 15.60
CA LEU A 40 -12.81 7.84 14.13
C LEU A 40 -11.39 8.21 13.62
N PRO A 41 -10.96 7.69 12.45
CA PRO A 41 -9.66 8.03 11.84
C PRO A 41 -9.47 9.52 11.55
N GLN A 42 -10.55 10.26 11.28
CA GLN A 42 -10.52 11.70 11.02
C GLN A 42 -9.97 12.54 12.19
N TYR A 43 -9.97 11.99 13.40
CA TYR A 43 -9.45 12.68 14.59
C TYR A 43 -7.93 12.59 14.70
N PHE A 44 -7.32 11.62 14.02
CA PHE A 44 -5.87 11.41 14.07
C PHE A 44 -5.13 12.05 12.90
N ILE A 45 -5.81 12.43 11.81
CA ILE A 45 -5.17 12.91 10.58
C ILE A 45 -5.41 14.42 10.40
N ARG A 46 -4.42 15.14 9.86
CA ARG A 46 -4.62 16.54 9.44
C ARG A 46 -5.77 16.63 8.43
N ARG A 47 -6.65 17.62 8.60
CA ARG A 47 -7.88 17.77 7.79
C ARG A 47 -7.58 17.70 6.29
N GLY A 48 -6.54 18.38 5.79
CA GLY A 48 -6.21 18.41 4.36
C GLY A 48 -5.82 17.05 3.77
N THR A 49 -4.99 16.26 4.47
CA THR A 49 -4.55 14.94 4.01
C THR A 49 -5.66 13.89 4.10
N TYR A 50 -6.55 14.02 5.08
CA TYR A 50 -7.74 13.17 5.19
C TYR A 50 -8.68 13.38 3.99
N TRP A 51 -8.99 14.63 3.64
CA TRP A 51 -9.87 14.94 2.52
C TRP A 51 -9.25 14.59 1.16
N SER A 52 -7.94 14.79 0.97
CA SER A 52 -7.28 14.41 -0.28
C SER A 52 -7.24 12.89 -0.48
N GLY A 53 -7.00 12.12 0.59
CA GLY A 53 -7.05 10.66 0.55
C GLY A 53 -8.43 10.11 0.20
N ILE A 54 -9.48 10.68 0.80
CA ILE A 54 -10.88 10.35 0.47
C ILE A 54 -11.19 10.70 -0.99
N ALA A 55 -10.83 11.90 -1.43
CA ALA A 55 -11.10 12.36 -2.79
C ALA A 55 -10.43 11.44 -3.82
N LEU A 56 -9.17 11.06 -3.58
CA LEU A 56 -8.42 10.15 -4.44
C LEU A 56 -9.08 8.77 -4.54
N TYR A 57 -9.50 8.20 -3.40
CA TYR A 57 -10.16 6.89 -3.36
C TYR A 57 -11.51 6.91 -4.10
N CYS A 58 -12.33 7.93 -3.86
CA CYS A 58 -13.62 8.08 -4.55
C CYS A 58 -13.44 8.28 -6.06
N ALA A 59 -12.46 9.09 -6.47
CA ALA A 59 -12.16 9.31 -7.89
C ALA A 59 -11.69 8.02 -8.57
N LEU A 60 -10.87 7.21 -7.90
CA LEU A 60 -10.39 5.93 -8.42
C LEU A 60 -11.54 4.92 -8.59
N MET A 61 -12.46 4.84 -7.63
CA MET A 61 -13.64 3.97 -7.75
C MET A 61 -14.60 4.40 -8.86
N ALA A 62 -14.82 5.70 -9.01
CA ALA A 62 -15.61 6.24 -10.11
C ALA A 62 -14.96 5.95 -11.48
N ALA A 63 -13.64 6.12 -11.59
CA ALA A 63 -12.89 5.84 -12.80
C ALA A 63 -12.93 4.35 -13.18
N LEU A 64 -12.78 3.45 -12.21
CA LEU A 64 -12.92 2.00 -12.43
C LEU A 64 -14.32 1.63 -12.92
N PHE A 65 -15.37 2.24 -12.36
CA PHE A 65 -16.74 1.99 -12.77
C PHE A 65 -16.99 2.46 -14.21
N TYR A 66 -16.45 3.63 -14.54
CA TYR A 66 -16.53 4.19 -15.90
C TYR A 66 -15.80 3.29 -16.90
N LEU A 67 -14.59 2.82 -16.55
CA LEU A 67 -13.79 1.95 -17.41
C LEU A 67 -14.49 0.60 -17.67
N LEU A 68 -15.11 0.04 -16.64
CA LEU A 68 -15.90 -1.20 -16.76
C LEU A 68 -17.10 -1.02 -17.69
N THR A 69 -17.87 0.06 -17.51
CA THR A 69 -19.18 0.26 -18.16
C THR A 69 -19.12 0.98 -19.51
N TRP A 70 -18.01 1.65 -19.82
CA TRP A 70 -17.76 2.29 -21.11
C TRP A 70 -16.99 1.39 -22.07
N GLN A 71 -15.94 0.70 -21.60
CA GLN A 71 -14.98 0.05 -22.49
C GLN A 71 -15.03 -1.48 -22.47
N TRP A 72 -15.17 -2.10 -21.30
CA TRP A 72 -15.09 -3.56 -21.19
C TRP A 72 -16.44 -4.25 -21.38
N LEU A 73 -17.47 -3.66 -20.81
CA LEU A 73 -18.84 -4.15 -20.89
C LEU A 73 -19.76 -2.93 -21.13
N PRO A 74 -19.84 -2.46 -22.40
CA PRO A 74 -20.62 -1.27 -22.71
C PRO A 74 -22.10 -1.49 -22.38
N LEU A 75 -22.69 -0.52 -21.67
CA LEU A 75 -24.13 -0.50 -21.39
C LEU A 75 -24.96 -0.04 -22.61
N GLU A 76 -24.32 0.53 -23.63
CA GLU A 76 -24.96 1.06 -24.84
C GLU A 76 -25.90 0.07 -25.54
N PRO A 77 -25.55 -1.22 -25.76
CA PRO A 77 -26.44 -2.18 -26.42
C PRO A 77 -27.71 -2.49 -25.62
N LEU A 78 -27.64 -2.37 -24.29
CA LEU A 78 -28.78 -2.56 -23.40
C LEU A 78 -29.66 -1.31 -23.35
N VAL A 79 -29.06 -0.12 -23.29
CA VAL A 79 -29.79 1.16 -23.30
C VAL A 79 -30.53 1.38 -24.61
N THR A 80 -29.89 1.09 -25.75
CA THR A 80 -30.50 1.19 -27.08
C THR A 80 -31.68 0.22 -27.24
N LEU A 81 -31.56 -1.01 -26.74
CA LEU A 81 -32.67 -1.98 -26.71
C LEU A 81 -33.85 -1.48 -25.86
N ILE A 82 -33.57 -0.97 -24.65
CA ILE A 82 -34.59 -0.47 -23.73
C ILE A 82 -35.32 0.73 -24.34
N VAL A 83 -34.58 1.71 -24.86
CA VAL A 83 -35.15 2.95 -25.42
C VAL A 83 -35.96 2.67 -26.69
N SER A 84 -35.49 1.77 -27.56
CA SER A 84 -36.22 1.39 -28.79
C SER A 84 -37.55 0.70 -28.46
N HIS A 85 -37.57 -0.22 -27.50
CA HIS A 85 -38.79 -0.94 -27.11
C HIS A 85 -39.75 -0.07 -26.29
N LEU A 86 -39.24 0.85 -25.46
CA LEU A 86 -40.06 1.87 -24.78
C LEU A 86 -40.73 2.82 -25.79
N ARG A 87 -40.03 3.19 -26.86
CA ARG A 87 -40.60 4.03 -27.93
C ARG A 87 -41.66 3.27 -28.74
N ALA A 88 -41.50 1.96 -28.90
CA ALA A 88 -42.46 1.10 -29.60
C ALA A 88 -43.68 0.68 -28.73
N GLY A 89 -43.62 0.86 -27.41
CA GLY A 89 -44.71 0.48 -26.49
C GLY A 89 -44.78 -1.03 -26.17
N GLU A 90 -43.78 -1.81 -26.58
CA GLU A 90 -43.77 -3.27 -26.48
C GLU A 90 -42.92 -3.77 -25.30
N LEU A 91 -43.35 -3.47 -24.07
CA LEU A 91 -42.63 -3.86 -22.85
C LEU A 91 -42.52 -5.38 -22.64
N VAL A 92 -43.49 -6.16 -23.14
CA VAL A 92 -43.50 -7.63 -23.01
C VAL A 92 -42.45 -8.28 -23.93
N ASN A 93 -42.15 -7.67 -25.08
CA ASN A 93 -41.14 -8.18 -26.02
C ASN A 93 -39.70 -7.85 -25.59
N LEU A 94 -39.53 -6.93 -24.65
CA LEU A 94 -38.23 -6.54 -24.08
C LEU A 94 -37.54 -7.71 -23.37
N LEU A 95 -38.31 -8.59 -22.73
CA LEU A 95 -37.83 -9.82 -22.07
C LEU A 95 -37.28 -10.86 -23.06
N TYR A 96 -37.82 -10.91 -24.28
CA TYR A 96 -37.38 -11.86 -25.31
C TYR A 96 -36.10 -11.41 -26.04
N GLY A 97 -35.75 -10.11 -25.98
CA GLY A 97 -34.54 -9.55 -26.60
C GLY A 97 -33.30 -9.49 -25.69
N LEU A 98 -33.44 -9.89 -24.42
CA LEU A 98 -32.41 -9.86 -23.38
C LEU A 98 -31.52 -11.12 -23.45
N ASP A 99 -30.55 -11.11 -24.36
CA ASP A 99 -29.50 -12.13 -24.40
C ASP A 99 -28.45 -11.93 -23.30
N GLY A 100 -27.73 -13.01 -22.95
CA GLY A 100 -26.66 -13.01 -21.94
C GLY A 100 -25.60 -11.92 -22.15
N ASN A 101 -25.28 -11.58 -23.40
CA ASN A 101 -24.32 -10.51 -23.74
C ASN A 101 -24.81 -9.10 -23.39
N LYS A 102 -26.14 -8.88 -23.31
CA LYS A 102 -26.73 -7.58 -22.94
C LYS A 102 -26.92 -7.46 -21.43
N LEU A 103 -27.13 -8.57 -20.73
CA LEU A 103 -27.28 -8.62 -19.27
C LEU A 103 -25.94 -8.57 -18.52
N LEU A 104 -24.89 -9.16 -19.10
CA LEU A 104 -23.56 -9.25 -18.47
C LEU A 104 -22.98 -7.90 -18.02
N PRO A 105 -23.09 -6.79 -18.79
CA PRO A 105 -22.68 -5.46 -18.34
C PRO A 105 -23.39 -4.97 -17.08
N LEU A 106 -24.70 -5.17 -17.00
CA LEU A 106 -25.50 -4.73 -15.86
C LEU A 106 -25.15 -5.53 -14.60
N ILE A 107 -24.98 -6.84 -14.75
CA ILE A 107 -24.55 -7.75 -13.67
C ILE A 107 -23.17 -7.36 -13.17
N ALA A 108 -22.20 -7.13 -14.06
CA ALA A 108 -20.84 -6.74 -13.69
C ALA A 108 -20.80 -5.38 -12.97
N ALA A 109 -21.56 -4.39 -13.46
CA ALA A 109 -21.68 -3.08 -12.80
C ALA A 109 -22.31 -3.19 -11.40
N GLY A 110 -23.38 -4.00 -11.26
CA GLY A 110 -24.02 -4.26 -9.98
C GLY A 110 -23.10 -4.99 -8.98
N ILE A 111 -22.37 -6.00 -9.45
CA ILE A 111 -21.37 -6.73 -8.67
C ILE A 111 -20.24 -5.81 -8.22
N MET A 112 -19.77 -4.91 -9.08
CA MET A 112 -18.75 -3.94 -8.71
C MET A 112 -19.23 -3.01 -7.58
N LEU A 113 -20.45 -2.46 -7.70
CA LEU A 113 -21.04 -1.62 -6.63
C LEU A 113 -21.23 -2.41 -5.33
N PHE A 114 -21.64 -3.68 -5.44
CA PHE A 114 -21.72 -4.59 -4.30
C PHE A 114 -20.35 -4.79 -3.65
N PHE A 115 -19.29 -5.05 -4.43
CA PHE A 115 -17.92 -5.16 -3.91
C PHE A 115 -17.43 -3.86 -3.27
N VAL A 116 -17.79 -2.68 -3.76
CA VAL A 116 -17.41 -1.42 -3.09
C VAL A 116 -18.02 -1.34 -1.68
N ALA A 117 -19.23 -1.87 -1.49
CA ALA A 117 -19.95 -1.84 -0.23
C ALA A 117 -19.69 -3.06 0.68
N TRP A 118 -19.19 -4.17 0.14
CA TRP A 118 -19.08 -5.44 0.84
C TRP A 118 -17.81 -5.53 1.70
N GLU A 119 -18.00 -5.70 3.01
CA GLU A 119 -16.93 -5.82 3.99
C GLU A 119 -16.54 -7.29 4.23
N SER A 120 -15.84 -7.88 3.26
CA SER A 120 -15.30 -9.25 3.34
C SER A 120 -13.79 -9.25 3.15
N PRO A 121 -13.02 -10.03 3.93
CA PRO A 121 -11.55 -10.10 3.80
C PRO A 121 -11.08 -10.58 2.41
N PHE A 122 -11.94 -11.24 1.63
CA PHE A 122 -11.63 -11.71 0.27
C PHE A 122 -11.90 -10.66 -0.81
N ASN A 123 -12.40 -9.48 -0.46
CA ASN A 123 -12.75 -8.44 -1.41
C ASN A 123 -11.51 -7.61 -1.81
N PRO A 124 -11.05 -7.64 -3.08
CA PRO A 124 -9.86 -6.92 -3.52
C PRO A 124 -10.01 -5.39 -3.42
N LEU A 125 -11.23 -4.86 -3.58
CA LEU A 125 -11.51 -3.43 -3.40
C LEU A 125 -11.40 -3.01 -1.93
N LEU A 126 -11.74 -3.92 -1.01
CA LEU A 126 -11.53 -3.72 0.42
C LEU A 126 -10.04 -3.66 0.75
N ILE A 127 -9.23 -4.52 0.15
CA ILE A 127 -7.78 -4.55 0.37
C ILE A 127 -7.12 -3.27 -0.18
N LEU A 128 -7.59 -2.75 -1.32
CA LEU A 128 -7.13 -1.47 -1.87
C LEU A 128 -7.47 -0.32 -0.91
N ARG A 129 -8.72 -0.26 -0.44
CA ARG A 129 -9.16 0.70 0.58
C ARG A 129 -8.33 0.57 1.85
N ASP A 130 -8.07 -0.67 2.29
CA ASP A 130 -7.32 -0.96 3.51
C ASP A 130 -5.85 -0.57 3.34
N SER A 131 -5.26 -0.71 2.15
CA SER A 131 -3.91 -0.25 1.85
C SER A 131 -3.80 1.28 1.85
N ILE A 132 -4.83 1.97 1.36
CA ILE A 132 -4.94 3.44 1.44
C ILE A 132 -5.13 3.84 2.91
N HIS A 133 -6.01 3.16 3.64
CA HIS A 133 -6.15 3.36 5.07
C HIS A 133 -4.85 3.11 5.81
N ASP A 134 -4.09 2.06 5.50
CA ASP A 134 -2.81 1.73 6.15
C ASP A 134 -1.72 2.77 5.85
N ALA A 135 -1.74 3.36 4.66
CA ALA A 135 -0.93 4.53 4.35
C ALA A 135 -1.30 5.75 5.21
N PHE A 136 -2.53 5.79 5.74
CA PHE A 136 -3.05 6.79 6.66
C PHE A 136 -3.24 6.26 8.11
N ALA A 137 -2.91 5.00 8.41
CA ALA A 137 -3.36 4.30 9.61
C ALA A 137 -2.39 4.55 10.75
N ILE A 138 -2.58 5.73 11.32
CA ILE A 138 -2.07 6.12 12.63
C ILE A 138 -2.27 5.03 13.70
N PRO A 139 -3.35 4.21 13.73
CA PRO A 139 -3.55 3.18 14.76
C PRO A 139 -2.58 2.00 14.68
N THR A 140 -2.33 1.44 13.50
CA THR A 140 -1.38 0.32 13.33
C THR A 140 0.02 0.80 13.71
N LYS A 141 0.36 2.02 13.28
CA LYS A 141 1.59 2.72 13.65
C LYS A 141 1.64 2.99 15.15
N ALA A 142 0.55 3.40 15.79
CA ALA A 142 0.46 3.65 17.22
C ALA A 142 0.63 2.36 18.04
N VAL A 143 0.13 1.22 17.57
CA VAL A 143 0.38 -0.09 18.21
C VAL A 143 1.85 -0.49 18.10
N GLU A 144 2.48 -0.27 16.94
CA GLU A 144 3.90 -0.52 16.76
C GLU A 144 4.77 0.41 17.63
N VAL A 145 4.42 1.69 17.68
CA VAL A 145 5.06 2.69 18.55
C VAL A 145 4.87 2.32 20.02
N TYR A 146 3.66 1.94 20.43
CA TYR A 146 3.38 1.47 21.79
C TYR A 146 4.24 0.27 22.16
N ASN A 147 4.35 -0.72 21.26
CA ASN A 147 5.19 -1.90 21.48
C ASN A 147 6.68 -1.55 21.56
N ALA A 148 7.14 -0.56 20.77
CA ALA A 148 8.51 -0.07 20.83
C ALA A 148 8.80 0.72 22.11
N LEU A 149 7.84 1.54 22.58
CA LEU A 149 7.93 2.33 23.80
C LEU A 149 7.86 1.46 25.07
N ILE A 150 7.00 0.43 25.12
CA ILE A 150 6.98 -0.52 26.25
C ILE A 150 8.29 -1.28 26.39
N LYS A 151 8.95 -1.59 25.26
CA LYS A 151 10.26 -2.24 25.25
C LYS A 151 11.42 -1.24 25.37
N SER A 152 11.13 0.04 25.64
CA SER A 152 12.16 1.06 25.74
C SER A 152 13.07 0.81 26.94
N ARG A 153 14.32 1.25 26.80
CA ARG A 153 15.32 1.21 27.87
C ARG A 153 15.77 2.63 28.14
N LEU A 154 15.65 3.08 29.40
CA LEU A 154 16.16 4.39 29.85
C LEU A 154 17.67 4.55 29.62
N SER A 155 18.43 3.45 29.55
CA SER A 155 19.86 3.48 29.21
C SER A 155 20.15 4.00 27.80
N ALA A 156 19.17 3.96 26.89
CA ALA A 156 19.30 4.43 25.51
C ALA A 156 18.84 5.88 25.31
N VAL A 157 18.39 6.55 26.37
CA VAL A 157 17.98 7.96 26.37
C VAL A 157 19.20 8.86 26.62
N ASP A 158 19.27 10.00 25.94
CA ASP A 158 20.32 11.01 26.11
C ASP A 158 20.36 11.54 27.56
N ASP A 159 21.55 11.59 28.15
CA ASP A 159 21.78 12.02 29.52
C ASP A 159 21.38 13.48 29.76
N LYS A 160 21.35 14.32 28.71
CA LYS A 160 20.82 15.69 28.81
C LYS A 160 19.34 15.74 29.13
N ILE A 161 18.54 14.81 28.59
CA ILE A 161 17.10 14.73 28.82
C ILE A 161 16.85 14.23 30.25
N LYS A 162 17.64 13.25 30.71
CA LYS A 162 17.58 12.75 32.10
C LYS A 162 17.88 13.86 33.11
N ALA A 163 18.92 14.67 32.84
CA ALA A 163 19.29 15.80 33.69
C ALA A 163 18.21 16.89 33.72
N GLN A 164 17.59 17.23 32.58
CA GLN A 164 16.50 18.22 32.53
C GLN A 164 15.27 17.80 33.32
N ILE A 165 14.95 16.51 33.33
CA ILE A 165 13.82 15.98 34.11
C ILE A 165 14.16 15.99 35.61
N ALA A 166 15.40 15.67 35.98
CA ALA A 166 15.86 15.75 37.37
C ALA A 166 15.89 17.20 37.90
N ASP A 167 16.23 18.18 37.05
CA ASP A 167 16.31 19.60 37.42
C ASP A 167 14.93 20.30 37.47
N ARG A 168 13.92 19.78 36.75
CA ARG A 168 12.55 20.32 36.80
C ARG A 168 11.86 19.88 38.09
N LEU A 169 12.02 20.72 39.11
CA LEU A 169 11.46 20.75 40.48
C LEU A 169 9.93 20.57 40.65
N LEU A 170 9.29 19.66 39.91
CA LEU A 170 7.86 19.31 40.12
C LEU A 170 7.65 17.95 40.76
N VAL A 171 8.72 17.17 40.99
CA VAL A 171 8.58 15.87 41.65
C VAL A 171 9.77 15.66 42.61
N GLN A 172 9.57 15.90 43.91
CA GLN A 172 10.54 15.59 44.98
C GLN A 172 10.92 14.09 45.06
N SER A 173 10.36 13.24 44.20
CA SER A 173 10.51 11.79 44.24
C SER A 173 11.42 11.21 43.14
N ILE A 174 12.20 12.01 42.40
CA ILE A 174 13.13 11.52 41.37
C ILE A 174 14.56 12.01 41.63
N ASP A 175 15.50 11.08 41.69
CA ASP A 175 16.94 11.37 41.79
C ASP A 175 17.64 11.04 40.46
N ALA A 176 18.71 11.77 40.11
CA ALA A 176 19.49 11.48 38.89
C ALA A 176 20.02 10.03 38.84
N GLY A 177 20.31 9.42 40.00
CA GLY A 177 20.74 8.03 40.10
C GLY A 177 19.63 6.99 39.87
N ASP A 178 18.35 7.40 39.80
CA ASP A 178 17.23 6.48 39.57
C ASP A 178 17.18 5.97 38.12
N PHE A 179 17.74 6.72 37.17
CA PHE A 179 17.80 6.34 35.75
C PHE A 179 18.77 5.20 35.47
N ASP A 180 19.75 4.96 36.36
CA ASP A 180 20.79 3.93 36.21
C ASP A 180 20.46 2.63 36.97
N LYS A 181 19.34 2.60 37.69
CA LYS A 181 18.89 1.41 38.45
C LYS A 181 18.35 0.31 37.52
N SER A 182 18.24 -0.90 38.06
CA SER A 182 17.70 -2.06 37.31
C SER A 182 16.22 -1.86 36.94
N GLY A 183 15.82 -2.36 35.76
CA GLY A 183 14.47 -2.20 35.21
C GLY A 183 13.31 -2.76 36.06
N ALA A 184 13.62 -3.53 37.10
CA ALA A 184 12.65 -4.10 38.03
C ALA A 184 12.41 -3.25 39.29
N THR A 185 13.14 -2.15 39.49
CA THR A 185 13.01 -1.30 40.69
C THR A 185 11.86 -0.30 40.56
N VAL A 186 11.31 0.12 41.70
CA VAL A 186 10.24 1.13 41.77
C VAL A 186 10.73 2.45 41.18
N GLU A 187 11.96 2.81 41.52
CA GLU A 187 12.57 4.08 41.13
C GLU A 187 12.84 4.14 39.63
N TYR A 188 13.30 3.05 39.01
CA TYR A 188 13.47 2.99 37.55
C TYR A 188 12.12 3.15 36.83
N LYS A 189 11.09 2.43 37.29
CA LYS A 189 9.75 2.51 36.68
C LYS A 189 9.12 3.87 36.86
N TRP A 190 9.35 4.51 38.01
CA TRP A 190 8.89 5.88 38.25
C TRP A 190 9.62 6.90 37.36
N ALA A 191 10.95 6.84 37.30
CA ALA A 191 11.74 7.67 36.38
C ALA A 191 11.31 7.51 34.92
N HIS A 192 10.98 6.28 34.52
CA HIS A 192 10.45 5.99 33.18
C HIS A 192 9.08 6.66 32.95
N ASN A 193 8.15 6.53 33.90
CA ASN A 193 6.84 7.15 33.80
C ASN A 193 6.92 8.68 33.76
N SER A 194 7.82 9.28 34.53
CA SER A 194 8.03 10.73 34.54
C SER A 194 8.61 11.24 33.22
N LEU A 195 9.53 10.50 32.60
CA LEU A 195 10.02 10.82 31.26
C LEU A 195 8.91 10.78 30.20
N LEU A 196 8.07 9.74 30.23
CA LEU A 196 6.94 9.63 29.32
C LEU A 196 5.94 10.77 29.54
N PHE A 197 5.66 11.12 30.81
CA PHE A 197 4.72 12.18 31.16
C PHE A 197 5.20 13.57 30.74
N ASP A 198 6.46 13.94 30.97
CA ASP A 198 7.03 15.23 30.54
C ASP A 198 6.93 15.40 29.03
N GLN A 199 7.24 14.34 28.26
CA GLN A 199 7.09 14.38 26.82
C GLN A 199 5.64 14.57 26.37
N ILE A 200 4.68 13.90 27.03
CA ILE A 200 3.25 14.07 26.75
C ILE A 200 2.81 15.50 27.08
N GLN A 201 3.26 16.06 28.20
CA GLN A 201 2.94 17.42 28.62
C GLN A 201 3.47 18.45 27.62
N HIS A 202 4.69 18.27 27.11
CA HIS A 202 5.24 19.09 26.05
C HIS A 202 4.36 19.08 24.77
N TYR A 203 3.75 17.94 24.42
CA TYR A 203 2.77 17.89 23.33
C TYR A 203 1.44 18.56 23.70
N ALA A 204 0.98 18.42 24.94
CA ALA A 204 -0.28 19.01 25.40
C ALA A 204 -0.25 20.55 25.41
N ASP A 205 0.91 21.14 25.71
CA ASP A 205 1.11 22.60 25.73
C ASP A 205 1.15 23.22 24.33
N GLN A 206 1.34 22.41 23.29
CA GLN A 206 1.33 22.88 21.90
C GLN A 206 -0.10 23.09 21.38
N SER A 207 -0.36 24.28 20.84
CA SER A 207 -1.68 24.67 20.33
C SER A 207 -2.21 23.76 19.23
N SER A 208 -1.33 23.11 18.46
CA SER A 208 -1.67 22.15 17.40
C SER A 208 -2.30 20.85 17.91
N TYR A 209 -2.05 20.45 19.17
CA TYR A 209 -2.55 19.20 19.75
C TYR A 209 -3.77 19.40 20.65
N ARG A 210 -4.24 20.65 20.82
CA ARG A 210 -5.38 20.97 21.69
C ARG A 210 -6.63 20.13 21.38
N ARG A 211 -6.87 19.85 20.10
CA ARG A 211 -8.00 19.02 19.65
C ARG A 211 -7.83 17.53 20.00
N LEU A 212 -6.58 17.04 19.99
CA LEU A 212 -6.26 15.67 20.38
C LEU A 212 -6.52 15.51 21.88
N PHE A 213 -5.90 16.33 22.72
CA PHE A 213 -6.04 16.23 24.18
C PHE A 213 -7.41 16.63 24.73
N SER A 214 -8.26 17.30 23.94
CA SER A 214 -9.67 17.53 24.29
C SER A 214 -10.57 16.31 24.03
N GLU A 215 -10.08 15.28 23.36
CA GLU A 215 -10.87 14.09 23.03
C GLU A 215 -11.12 13.23 24.29
N PRO A 216 -12.39 13.00 24.68
CA PRO A 216 -12.72 12.27 25.92
C PRO A 216 -12.14 10.85 25.96
N SER A 217 -12.04 10.18 24.81
CA SER A 217 -11.57 8.79 24.72
C SER A 217 -10.09 8.63 25.13
N LEU A 218 -9.29 9.70 25.09
CA LEU A 218 -7.89 9.68 25.50
C LEU A 218 -7.70 9.78 27.02
N LYS A 219 -8.76 10.14 27.77
CA LYS A 219 -8.76 10.19 29.24
C LYS A 219 -7.58 10.96 29.85
N TRP A 220 -7.09 12.00 29.16
CA TRP A 220 -5.92 12.77 29.58
C TRP A 220 -6.04 13.30 31.02
N GLY A 221 -7.21 13.85 31.37
CA GLY A 221 -7.48 14.31 32.73
C GLY A 221 -7.38 13.21 33.79
N GLU A 222 -7.87 12.01 33.52
CA GLU A 222 -7.75 10.86 34.43
C GLU A 222 -6.28 10.41 34.57
N ILE A 223 -5.50 10.49 33.50
CA ILE A 223 -4.07 10.15 33.48
C ILE A 223 -3.27 11.15 34.32
N CYS A 224 -3.54 12.45 34.21
CA CYS A 224 -2.90 13.48 35.06
C CYS A 224 -3.19 13.26 36.55
N ILE A 225 -4.45 12.96 36.90
CA ILE A 225 -4.84 12.67 38.27
C ILE A 225 -4.12 11.41 38.77
N SER A 226 -4.07 10.36 37.95
CA SER A 226 -3.40 9.10 38.28
C SER A 226 -1.89 9.27 38.46
N TYR A 227 -1.26 10.11 37.63
CA TYR A 227 0.16 10.43 37.74
C TYR A 227 0.48 11.18 39.04
N ASN A 228 -0.31 12.20 39.39
CA ASN A 228 -0.12 12.96 40.63
C ASN A 228 -0.32 12.08 41.87
N ALA A 229 -1.35 11.23 41.87
CA ALA A 229 -1.58 10.27 42.95
C ALA A 229 -0.44 9.24 43.07
N MET A 230 0.19 8.87 41.95
CA MET A 230 1.34 7.96 41.96
C MET A 230 2.60 8.62 42.50
N SER A 231 2.82 9.89 42.14
CA SER A 231 3.94 10.69 42.65
C SER A 231 3.95 10.73 44.17
N GLU A 232 2.79 11.00 44.78
CA GLU A 232 2.61 11.02 46.23
C GLU A 232 2.90 9.63 46.85
N LYS A 233 2.37 8.56 46.26
CA LYS A 233 2.62 7.17 46.71
C LYS A 233 4.10 6.79 46.66
N VAL A 234 4.81 7.16 45.60
CA VAL A 234 6.24 6.87 45.45
C VAL A 234 7.07 7.68 46.44
N ASN A 235 6.70 8.94 46.68
CA ASN A 235 7.39 9.78 47.67
C ASN A 235 7.26 9.20 49.09
N ILE A 236 6.04 8.85 49.50
CA ILE A 236 5.77 8.19 50.79
C ILE A 236 6.53 6.86 50.90
N TRP A 237 6.63 6.10 49.80
CA TRP A 237 7.39 4.85 49.79
C TRP A 237 8.90 5.06 49.92
N LYS A 238 9.47 6.10 49.29
CA LYS A 238 10.90 6.45 49.42
C LYS A 238 11.25 6.88 50.85
N GLU A 239 10.33 7.53 51.55
CA GLU A 239 10.51 7.97 52.95
C GLU A 239 10.27 6.85 53.98
N ALA A 240 9.56 5.77 53.59
CA ALA A 240 9.19 4.67 54.47
C ALA A 240 10.09 3.44 54.33
N GLU A 241 10.13 2.57 55.35
CA GLU A 241 10.83 1.29 55.25
C GLU A 241 10.16 0.36 54.21
N PRO A 242 10.94 -0.30 53.32
CA PRO A 242 10.40 -1.06 52.21
C PRO A 242 9.70 -2.35 52.68
N HIS A 243 8.37 -2.33 52.71
CA HIS A 243 7.56 -3.54 52.90
C HIS A 243 7.29 -4.26 51.57
N TYR A 244 7.69 -5.53 51.49
CA TYR A 244 7.59 -6.38 50.29
C TYR A 244 6.21 -6.33 49.59
N THR A 245 5.12 -6.51 50.33
CA THR A 245 3.75 -6.52 49.76
C THR A 245 3.32 -5.15 49.23
N LYS A 246 3.72 -4.05 49.88
CA LYS A 246 3.46 -2.68 49.43
C LYS A 246 4.26 -2.38 48.16
N THR A 247 5.53 -2.78 48.11
CA THR A 247 6.40 -2.63 46.93
C THR A 247 5.86 -3.39 45.72
N VAL A 248 5.39 -4.63 45.88
CA VAL A 248 4.82 -5.42 44.77
C VAL A 248 3.54 -4.80 44.21
N ASN A 249 2.66 -4.28 45.07
CA ASN A 249 1.44 -3.60 44.61
C ASN A 249 1.76 -2.28 43.92
N LEU A 250 2.73 -1.52 44.44
CA LEU A 250 3.19 -0.28 43.82
C LEU A 250 3.78 -0.52 42.43
N LEU A 251 4.57 -1.59 42.24
CA LEU A 251 5.10 -1.97 40.94
C LEU A 251 3.99 -2.29 39.92
N LYS A 252 2.94 -3.00 40.33
CA LYS A 252 1.78 -3.28 39.46
C LYS A 252 1.04 -2.01 39.05
N ASP A 253 0.85 -1.10 40.00
CA ASP A 253 0.20 0.19 39.75
C ASP A 253 1.05 1.06 38.81
N LEU A 254 2.38 1.05 38.98
CA LEU A 254 3.34 1.73 38.10
C LEU A 254 3.31 1.15 36.68
N ASP A 255 3.27 -0.17 36.52
CA ASP A 255 3.16 -0.83 35.21
C ASP A 255 1.86 -0.47 34.48
N ARG A 256 0.75 -0.37 35.23
CA ARG A 256 -0.52 0.08 34.70
C ARG A 256 -0.43 1.52 34.20
N LEU A 257 0.22 2.40 34.96
CA LEU A 257 0.46 3.79 34.57
C LEU A 257 1.37 3.88 33.33
N THR A 258 2.45 3.09 33.27
CA THR A 258 3.34 2.99 32.10
C THR A 258 2.56 2.62 30.86
N SER A 259 1.69 1.61 30.95
CA SER A 259 0.86 1.22 29.80
C SER A 259 -0.11 2.33 29.35
N LEU A 260 -0.62 3.17 30.25
CA LEU A 260 -1.50 4.29 29.89
C LEU A 260 -0.70 5.42 29.23
N LEU A 261 0.44 5.79 29.80
CA LEU A 261 1.33 6.82 29.27
C LEU A 261 1.89 6.43 27.90
N CYS A 262 2.37 5.19 27.72
CA CYS A 262 2.86 4.71 26.43
C CYS A 262 1.77 4.73 25.34
N ARG A 263 0.50 4.44 25.68
CA ARG A 263 -0.60 4.50 24.71
C ARG A 263 -0.89 5.94 24.28
N LEU A 264 -0.95 6.85 25.23
CA LEU A 264 -1.21 8.27 24.96
C LEU A 264 -0.05 8.89 24.18
N LEU A 265 1.19 8.60 24.58
CA LEU A 265 2.38 9.07 23.87
C LEU A 265 2.47 8.48 22.46
N ALA A 266 2.15 7.19 22.28
CA ALA A 266 2.10 6.60 20.95
C ALA A 266 1.07 7.31 20.05
N ALA A 267 -0.12 7.64 20.57
CA ALA A 267 -1.10 8.42 19.83
C ALA A 267 -0.62 9.85 19.53
N ALA A 268 0.02 10.52 20.48
CA ALA A 268 0.54 11.88 20.33
C ALA A 268 1.69 11.96 19.31
N VAL A 269 2.67 11.05 19.41
CA VAL A 269 3.80 10.97 18.48
C VAL A 269 3.30 10.69 17.06
N VAL A 270 2.39 9.74 16.88
CA VAL A 270 1.90 9.41 15.54
C VAL A 270 1.03 10.53 14.95
N PHE A 271 0.27 11.25 15.78
CA PHE A 271 -0.47 12.44 15.34
C PHE A 271 0.47 13.60 14.97
N GLY A 272 1.55 13.74 15.73
CA GLY A 272 2.47 14.85 15.66
C GLY A 272 3.50 14.78 14.55
N SER A 273 3.97 13.58 14.26
CA SER A 273 5.03 13.35 13.29
C SER A 273 4.51 13.47 11.85
N PRO A 274 5.11 14.35 11.03
CA PRO A 274 4.77 14.48 9.62
C PRO A 274 5.32 13.34 8.75
N SER A 275 6.35 12.61 9.22
CA SER A 275 6.98 11.50 8.51
C SER A 275 7.24 10.28 9.41
N GLU A 276 7.40 9.11 8.80
CA GLU A 276 7.74 7.88 9.52
C GLU A 276 9.17 7.95 10.12
N ASP A 277 10.10 8.63 9.45
CA ASP A 277 11.45 8.87 9.96
C ASP A 277 11.44 9.74 11.21
N GLU A 278 10.63 10.81 11.22
CA GLU A 278 10.51 11.68 12.39
C GLU A 278 9.84 10.94 13.55
N LEU A 279 8.82 10.13 13.27
CA LEU A 279 8.16 9.25 14.24
C LEU A 279 9.15 8.29 14.89
N TRP A 280 9.90 7.52 14.11
CA TRP A 280 10.84 6.55 14.66
C TRP A 280 12.06 7.20 15.29
N SER A 281 12.51 8.36 14.79
CA SER A 281 13.55 9.15 15.46
C SER A 281 13.10 9.62 16.84
N THR A 282 11.83 10.01 16.99
CA THR A 282 11.25 10.43 18.27
C THR A 282 11.15 9.24 19.23
N VAL A 283 10.70 8.08 18.74
CA VAL A 283 10.67 6.84 19.54
C VAL A 283 12.07 6.40 19.97
N LYS A 284 13.08 6.55 19.09
CA LYS A 284 14.48 6.24 19.39
C LYS A 284 15.06 7.18 20.44
N LYS A 285 14.76 8.48 20.38
CA LYS A 285 15.16 9.48 21.40
C LYS A 285 14.60 9.13 22.78
N LEU A 286 13.41 8.52 22.83
CA LEU A 286 12.77 8.03 24.05
C LEU A 286 13.28 6.64 24.49
N GLY A 287 14.33 6.12 23.85
CA GLY A 287 14.94 4.83 24.19
C GLY A 287 14.16 3.61 23.68
N GLY A 288 13.17 3.79 22.80
CA GLY A 288 12.38 2.72 22.22
C GLY A 288 13.19 1.82 21.27
N ASN A 289 12.99 0.51 21.37
CA ASN A 289 13.65 -0.45 20.48
C ASN A 289 12.91 -0.52 19.13
N VAL A 290 13.37 0.30 18.18
CA VAL A 290 12.82 0.34 16.82
C VAL A 290 13.26 -0.91 16.07
N HIS A 291 12.37 -1.91 15.97
CA HIS A 291 12.52 -2.91 14.94
C HIS A 291 12.08 -2.24 13.64
N GLU A 292 13.02 -1.90 12.77
CA GLU A 292 12.69 -1.64 11.37
C GLU A 292 11.92 -2.84 10.85
N ALA A 293 10.62 -2.68 10.64
CA ALA A 293 9.78 -3.73 10.11
C ALA A 293 10.12 -3.89 8.62
N ARG A 294 11.22 -4.60 8.33
CA ARG A 294 11.80 -4.81 6.98
C ARG A 294 10.81 -5.41 5.97
N LEU A 295 9.68 -5.96 6.44
CA LEU A 295 8.63 -6.59 5.65
C LEU A 295 7.28 -5.85 5.67
N LYS A 296 7.20 -4.65 6.27
CA LYS A 296 5.93 -3.93 6.51
C LYS A 296 5.13 -3.59 5.25
N HIS A 297 5.80 -3.51 4.11
CA HIS A 297 5.19 -3.14 2.83
C HIS A 297 5.08 -4.29 1.82
N THR A 298 5.44 -5.52 2.21
CA THR A 298 5.46 -6.68 1.29
C THR A 298 4.10 -6.90 0.62
N TYR A 299 3.00 -6.89 1.38
CA TYR A 299 1.65 -7.02 0.81
C TYR A 299 1.23 -5.80 -0.01
N LYS A 300 1.58 -4.60 0.43
CA LYS A 300 1.30 -3.35 -0.30
C LYS A 300 1.99 -3.35 -1.67
N TYR A 301 3.27 -3.70 -1.72
CA TYR A 301 4.02 -3.80 -2.97
C TYR A 301 3.55 -4.96 -3.84
N LEU A 302 3.17 -6.11 -3.26
CA LEU A 302 2.60 -7.23 -4.00
C LEU A 302 1.36 -6.78 -4.79
N LEU A 303 0.47 -6.04 -4.13
CA LEU A 303 -0.75 -5.55 -4.76
C LEU A 303 -0.49 -4.42 -5.75
N ILE A 304 0.39 -3.46 -5.42
CA ILE A 304 0.74 -2.38 -6.34
C ILE A 304 1.38 -2.93 -7.60
N PHE A 305 2.31 -3.88 -7.47
CA PHE A 305 2.99 -4.46 -8.63
C PHE A 305 2.09 -5.44 -9.39
N ALA A 306 1.25 -6.23 -8.73
CA ALA A 306 0.26 -7.06 -9.41
C ALA A 306 -0.77 -6.20 -10.17
N ALA A 307 -1.27 -5.13 -9.55
CA ALA A 307 -2.19 -4.19 -10.18
C ALA A 307 -1.51 -3.44 -11.32
N ALA A 308 -0.31 -2.89 -11.14
CA ALA A 308 0.44 -2.20 -12.20
C ALA A 308 0.76 -3.13 -13.37
N THR A 309 1.06 -4.40 -13.11
CA THR A 309 1.28 -5.40 -14.16
C THR A 309 -0.04 -5.71 -14.88
N ALA A 310 -1.15 -5.93 -14.17
CA ALA A 310 -2.46 -6.18 -14.78
C ALA A 310 -2.94 -4.99 -15.61
N PHE A 311 -2.88 -3.77 -15.05
CA PHE A 311 -3.19 -2.53 -15.77
C PHE A 311 -2.26 -2.32 -16.95
N GLY A 312 -0.96 -2.59 -16.80
CA GLY A 312 0.01 -2.45 -17.88
C GLY A 312 -0.26 -3.40 -19.04
N VAL A 313 -0.63 -4.65 -18.75
CA VAL A 313 -1.02 -5.64 -19.77
C VAL A 313 -2.26 -5.18 -20.52
N ILE A 314 -3.29 -4.70 -19.80
CA ILE A 314 -4.54 -4.29 -20.41
C ILE A 314 -4.36 -2.98 -21.20
N LEU A 315 -3.81 -1.94 -20.58
CA LEU A 315 -3.59 -0.64 -21.23
C LEU A 315 -2.63 -0.76 -22.42
N GLY A 316 -1.53 -1.49 -22.28
CA GLY A 316 -0.59 -1.67 -23.37
C GLY A 316 -1.20 -2.39 -24.56
N ARG A 317 -2.06 -3.37 -24.31
CA ARG A 317 -2.84 -4.01 -25.36
C ARG A 317 -3.81 -3.06 -26.03
N GLU A 318 -4.67 -2.38 -25.27
CA GLU A 318 -5.72 -1.50 -25.82
C GLU A 318 -5.11 -0.35 -26.61
N VAL A 319 -4.06 0.27 -26.08
CA VAL A 319 -3.36 1.38 -26.75
C VAL A 319 -2.65 0.89 -28.00
N SER A 320 -2.02 -0.29 -27.98
CA SER A 320 -1.44 -0.89 -29.19
C SER A 320 -2.49 -1.21 -30.25
N VAL A 321 -3.63 -1.81 -29.88
CA VAL A 321 -4.68 -2.13 -30.85
C VAL A 321 -5.29 -0.85 -31.42
N ALA A 322 -5.52 0.16 -30.59
CA ALA A 322 -6.02 1.46 -31.04
C ALA A 322 -5.04 2.16 -31.99
N LEU A 323 -3.74 2.22 -31.63
CA LEU A 323 -2.71 2.81 -32.49
C LEU A 323 -2.57 2.06 -33.82
N HIS A 324 -2.62 0.73 -33.79
CA HIS A 324 -2.58 -0.09 -34.99
C HIS A 324 -3.76 0.20 -35.91
N ASN A 325 -4.98 0.20 -35.37
CA ASN A 325 -6.21 0.31 -36.14
C ASN A 325 -6.49 1.74 -36.62
N VAL A 326 -6.01 2.76 -35.91
CA VAL A 326 -6.25 4.16 -36.26
C VAL A 326 -5.13 4.73 -37.13
N PHE A 327 -3.87 4.37 -36.86
CA PHE A 327 -2.72 5.06 -37.46
C PHE A 327 -1.87 4.20 -38.40
N LEU A 328 -1.68 2.90 -38.12
CA LEU A 328 -0.74 2.08 -38.90
C LEU A 328 -1.42 1.33 -40.06
N PHE A 329 -2.54 0.66 -39.79
CA PHE A 329 -3.24 -0.19 -40.76
C PHE A 329 -4.76 -0.03 -40.66
N PRO A 330 -5.31 1.14 -41.02
CA PRO A 330 -6.76 1.40 -40.96
C PRO A 330 -7.57 0.46 -41.86
N ASP A 331 -6.98 -0.01 -42.97
CA ASP A 331 -7.64 -0.89 -43.93
C ASP A 331 -7.67 -2.37 -43.49
N LYS A 332 -6.96 -2.72 -42.41
CA LYS A 332 -6.89 -4.10 -41.86
C LYS A 332 -6.98 -4.07 -40.32
N PRO A 333 -8.15 -3.74 -39.76
CA PRO A 333 -8.30 -3.59 -38.32
C PRO A 333 -8.11 -4.92 -37.59
N LEU A 334 -7.37 -4.88 -36.49
CA LEU A 334 -7.26 -5.99 -35.57
C LEU A 334 -8.59 -6.19 -34.81
N PRO A 335 -9.13 -7.42 -34.78
CA PRO A 335 -10.31 -7.72 -33.99
C PRO A 335 -10.04 -7.51 -32.50
N HIS A 336 -10.95 -6.80 -31.83
CA HIS A 336 -10.85 -6.50 -30.40
C HIS A 336 -10.92 -7.74 -29.49
N PHE A 337 -11.39 -8.89 -29.98
CA PHE A 337 -11.33 -10.16 -29.27
C PHE A 337 -11.03 -11.30 -30.25
N SER A 338 -9.75 -11.63 -30.43
CA SER A 338 -9.36 -12.91 -31.01
C SER A 338 -8.86 -13.84 -29.90
N TYR A 339 -9.18 -15.13 -30.01
CA TYR A 339 -8.75 -16.17 -29.07
C TYR A 339 -7.23 -16.19 -28.84
N THR A 340 -6.44 -15.78 -29.83
CA THR A 340 -4.98 -15.57 -29.75
C THR A 340 -4.57 -14.40 -28.86
N THR A 341 -5.39 -13.35 -28.73
CA THR A 341 -5.14 -12.21 -27.84
C THR A 341 -5.35 -12.58 -26.36
N LEU A 342 -6.37 -13.37 -26.05
CA LEU A 342 -6.64 -13.83 -24.68
C LEU A 342 -5.52 -14.75 -24.16
N ARG A 343 -4.99 -15.61 -25.04
CA ARG A 343 -3.81 -16.43 -24.75
C ARG A 343 -2.59 -15.58 -24.39
N TRP A 344 -2.37 -14.46 -25.09
CA TRP A 344 -1.25 -13.56 -24.78
C TRP A 344 -1.37 -12.84 -23.45
N ILE A 345 -2.59 -12.47 -23.05
CA ILE A 345 -2.84 -11.93 -21.71
C ILE A 345 -2.46 -12.98 -20.65
N ALA A 346 -2.87 -14.24 -20.85
CA ALA A 346 -2.49 -15.34 -19.96
C ALA A 346 -0.97 -15.59 -19.93
N TYR A 347 -0.28 -15.49 -21.06
CA TYR A 347 1.18 -15.65 -21.15
C TYR A 347 1.92 -14.52 -20.44
N SER A 348 1.44 -13.28 -20.60
CA SER A 348 2.03 -12.10 -19.95
C SER A 348 1.87 -12.19 -18.44
N ILE A 349 0.72 -12.70 -17.95
CA ILE A 349 0.51 -12.98 -16.53
C ILE A 349 1.54 -14.02 -16.04
N ALA A 350 1.73 -15.12 -16.76
CA ALA A 350 2.67 -16.17 -16.36
C ALA A 350 4.13 -15.70 -16.36
N ILE A 351 4.53 -14.88 -17.34
CA ILE A 351 5.91 -14.42 -17.52
C ILE A 351 6.29 -13.29 -16.55
N TYR A 352 5.34 -12.45 -16.14
CA TYR A 352 5.64 -11.32 -15.24
C TYR A 352 5.17 -11.54 -13.80
N VAL A 353 3.95 -12.06 -13.58
CA VAL A 353 3.37 -12.17 -12.23
C VAL A 353 4.01 -13.29 -11.42
N VAL A 354 4.32 -14.43 -12.04
CA VAL A 354 4.92 -15.57 -11.32
C VAL A 354 6.33 -15.23 -10.81
N PRO A 355 7.25 -14.67 -11.62
CA PRO A 355 8.57 -14.27 -11.12
C PRO A 355 8.49 -13.16 -10.07
N ILE A 356 7.62 -12.16 -10.26
CA ILE A 356 7.39 -11.11 -9.25
C ILE A 356 6.92 -11.74 -7.94
N THR A 357 5.98 -12.68 -7.96
CA THR A 357 5.50 -13.40 -6.77
C THR A 357 6.63 -14.17 -6.08
N LEU A 358 7.51 -14.80 -6.87
CA LEU A 358 8.67 -15.53 -6.37
C LEU A 358 9.67 -14.61 -5.65
N VAL A 359 9.87 -13.37 -6.11
CA VAL A 359 10.68 -12.35 -5.41
C VAL A 359 10.19 -12.19 -3.97
N PHE A 360 8.88 -12.05 -3.76
CA PHE A 360 8.30 -11.89 -2.43
C PHE A 360 8.53 -13.11 -1.54
N ALA A 361 8.37 -14.32 -2.10
CA ALA A 361 8.61 -15.56 -1.38
C ALA A 361 10.09 -15.69 -0.96
N LEU A 362 11.03 -15.51 -1.89
CA LEU A 362 12.47 -15.55 -1.63
C LEU A 362 12.89 -14.50 -0.60
N ARG A 363 12.35 -13.28 -0.71
CA ARG A 363 12.61 -12.17 0.22
C ARG A 363 12.11 -12.49 1.63
N SER A 364 10.92 -13.10 1.75
CA SER A 364 10.36 -13.52 3.05
C SER A 364 11.20 -14.60 3.74
N VAL A 365 11.82 -15.49 2.98
CA VAL A 365 12.68 -16.57 3.50
C VAL A 365 14.06 -16.02 3.87
N ALA A 366 14.66 -15.18 3.02
CA ALA A 366 15.98 -14.60 3.24
C ALA A 366 16.01 -13.68 4.47
N PHE A 367 15.01 -12.81 4.64
CA PHE A 367 14.97 -11.90 5.78
C PHE A 367 14.55 -12.54 7.10
N ARG A 368 13.99 -13.76 7.10
CA ARG A 368 13.81 -14.53 8.34
C ARG A 368 15.14 -14.97 8.96
N HIS A 369 16.23 -15.01 8.17
CA HIS A 369 17.53 -15.49 8.61
C HIS A 369 18.59 -14.39 8.80
N GLN A 370 18.32 -13.12 8.44
CA GLN A 370 19.28 -12.02 8.56
C GLN A 370 18.90 -11.04 9.68
N GLN A 371 19.73 -10.96 10.73
CA GLN A 371 19.57 -10.04 11.86
C GLN A 371 20.28 -8.68 11.66
N GLU A 372 21.24 -8.57 10.73
CA GLU A 372 22.07 -7.37 10.55
C GLU A 372 21.48 -6.37 9.54
N PRO A 373 21.75 -5.05 9.68
CA PRO A 373 21.31 -4.02 8.73
C PRO A 373 21.95 -4.30 7.37
N ALA A 374 21.10 -4.66 6.40
CA ALA A 374 21.53 -4.81 5.02
C ALA A 374 21.77 -3.41 4.43
N GLU A 375 22.95 -2.85 4.67
CA GLU A 375 23.53 -2.00 3.64
C GLU A 375 23.50 -2.80 2.33
N GLN A 376 23.12 -2.11 1.26
CA GLN A 376 22.65 -2.68 -0.01
C GLN A 376 23.55 -3.80 -0.55
N ASN A 377 23.23 -5.05 -0.22
CA ASN A 377 23.91 -6.22 -0.76
C ASN A 377 23.48 -6.39 -2.23
N TYR A 378 24.15 -5.70 -3.14
CA TYR A 378 23.94 -5.82 -4.59
C TYR A 378 23.93 -7.29 -5.05
N GLY A 379 24.72 -8.16 -4.41
CA GLY A 379 24.71 -9.60 -4.65
C GLY A 379 23.36 -10.29 -4.40
N PHE A 380 22.56 -9.84 -3.43
CA PHE A 380 21.23 -10.38 -3.16
C PHE A 380 20.25 -10.05 -4.29
N TYR A 381 20.24 -8.79 -4.75
CA TYR A 381 19.37 -8.38 -5.87
C TYR A 381 19.78 -9.05 -7.18
N MET A 382 21.08 -9.20 -7.44
CA MET A 382 21.59 -9.93 -8.61
C MET A 382 21.22 -11.41 -8.56
N ALA A 383 21.26 -12.05 -7.39
CA ALA A 383 20.80 -13.44 -7.22
C ALA A 383 19.29 -13.58 -7.49
N ILE A 384 18.47 -12.64 -6.98
CA ILE A 384 17.03 -12.61 -7.27
C ILE A 384 16.78 -12.45 -8.77
N MET A 385 17.49 -11.53 -9.44
CA MET A 385 17.40 -11.34 -10.89
C MET A 385 17.73 -12.62 -11.64
N PHE A 386 18.80 -13.31 -11.24
CA PHE A 386 19.22 -14.55 -11.89
C PHE A 386 18.19 -15.68 -11.73
N VAL A 387 17.66 -15.87 -10.53
CA VAL A 387 16.60 -16.85 -10.28
C VAL A 387 15.33 -16.51 -11.08
N CYS A 388 14.94 -15.24 -11.11
CA CYS A 388 13.79 -14.78 -11.88
C CYS A 388 14.01 -14.95 -13.39
N PHE A 389 15.23 -14.74 -13.88
CA PHE A 389 15.60 -15.03 -15.26
C PHE A 389 15.37 -16.50 -15.62
N LEU A 390 15.93 -17.42 -14.82
CA LEU A 390 15.77 -18.86 -15.06
C LEU A 390 14.29 -19.28 -15.09
N VAL A 391 13.50 -18.79 -14.14
CA VAL A 391 12.07 -19.11 -14.03
C VAL A 391 11.29 -18.52 -15.21
N SER A 392 11.53 -17.26 -15.56
CA SER A 392 10.83 -16.58 -16.67
C SER A 392 11.14 -17.22 -18.01
N THR A 393 12.41 -17.58 -18.25
CA THR A 393 12.84 -18.27 -19.46
C THR A 393 12.25 -19.67 -19.52
N THR A 394 12.24 -20.42 -18.42
CA THR A 394 11.61 -21.76 -18.36
C THR A 394 10.13 -21.70 -18.71
N ILE A 395 9.38 -20.78 -18.10
CA ILE A 395 7.96 -20.57 -18.37
C ILE A 395 7.73 -20.18 -19.84
N SER A 396 8.52 -19.26 -20.37
CA SER A 396 8.42 -18.81 -21.76
C SER A 396 8.70 -19.95 -22.74
N THR A 397 9.72 -20.78 -22.45
CA THR A 397 10.10 -21.94 -23.27
C THR A 397 8.96 -22.94 -23.35
N PHE A 398 8.38 -23.33 -22.20
CA PHE A 398 7.24 -24.25 -22.17
C PHE A 398 6.03 -23.69 -22.92
N ILE A 399 5.70 -22.42 -22.70
CA ILE A 399 4.53 -21.79 -23.34
C ILE A 399 4.72 -21.71 -24.86
N LEU A 400 5.88 -21.26 -25.34
CA LEU A 400 6.13 -21.05 -26.77
C LEU A 400 6.22 -22.37 -27.52
N GLU A 401 6.85 -23.39 -26.93
CA GLU A 401 6.98 -24.71 -27.56
C GLU A 401 5.64 -25.46 -27.59
N LEU A 402 4.87 -25.46 -26.49
CA LEU A 402 3.57 -26.13 -26.42
C LEU A 402 2.49 -25.48 -27.29
N THR A 403 2.57 -24.16 -27.49
CA THR A 403 1.45 -23.41 -28.10
C THR A 403 1.73 -22.84 -29.48
N PHE A 404 2.97 -22.51 -29.80
CA PHE A 404 3.34 -21.88 -31.07
C PHE A 404 4.16 -22.76 -31.99
N TYR A 405 5.18 -23.45 -31.49
CA TYR A 405 6.09 -24.21 -32.34
C TYR A 405 5.67 -25.66 -32.57
N ARG A 406 4.97 -26.30 -31.60
CA ARG A 406 4.44 -27.68 -31.71
C ARG A 406 5.46 -28.65 -32.34
N ARG A 407 6.72 -28.58 -31.92
CA ARG A 407 7.77 -29.49 -32.40
C ARG A 407 7.52 -30.90 -31.86
N ASP A 408 7.59 -31.90 -32.74
CA ASP A 408 7.41 -33.31 -32.37
C ASP A 408 8.59 -33.84 -31.52
N ASP A 409 9.79 -33.25 -31.66
CA ASP A 409 10.97 -33.54 -30.83
C ASP A 409 11.35 -32.30 -29.98
N PHE A 410 10.96 -32.31 -28.70
CA PHE A 410 11.23 -31.23 -27.75
C PHE A 410 12.56 -31.42 -27.03
N ASN A 411 13.60 -30.67 -27.43
CA ASN A 411 14.82 -30.52 -26.64
C ASN A 411 14.73 -29.27 -25.75
N PHE A 412 14.49 -29.46 -24.45
CA PHE A 412 14.35 -28.36 -23.50
C PHE A 412 15.57 -27.43 -23.48
N LEU A 413 16.80 -27.96 -23.58
CA LEU A 413 18.01 -27.15 -23.44
C LEU A 413 18.17 -26.18 -24.62
N ASP A 414 17.99 -26.68 -25.84
CA ASP A 414 18.11 -25.87 -27.06
C ASP A 414 16.99 -24.82 -27.11
N SER A 415 15.75 -25.24 -26.84
CA SER A 415 14.62 -24.31 -26.74
C SER A 415 14.78 -23.29 -25.62
N PHE A 416 15.39 -23.65 -24.49
CA PHE A 416 15.66 -22.71 -23.39
C PHE A 416 16.66 -21.62 -23.80
N LEU A 417 17.71 -22.00 -24.54
CA LEU A 417 18.70 -21.05 -25.06
C LEU A 417 18.11 -20.15 -26.13
N ASP A 418 17.28 -20.68 -27.04
CA ASP A 418 16.58 -19.92 -28.08
C ASP A 418 15.59 -18.90 -27.51
N HIS A 419 15.00 -19.21 -26.35
CA HIS A 419 14.03 -18.35 -25.67
C HIS A 419 14.61 -17.52 -24.51
N ALA A 420 15.92 -17.61 -24.24
CA ALA A 420 16.59 -16.89 -23.16
C ALA A 420 16.34 -15.37 -23.18
N ARG A 421 16.26 -14.79 -24.38
CA ARG A 421 15.95 -13.36 -24.60
C ARG A 421 14.62 -12.91 -24.00
N TRP A 422 13.63 -13.81 -23.88
CA TRP A 422 12.32 -13.50 -23.29
C TRP A 422 12.37 -13.38 -21.76
N GLY A 423 13.34 -14.01 -21.10
CA GLY A 423 13.49 -13.94 -19.65
C GLY A 423 14.25 -12.72 -19.13
N ILE A 424 14.97 -11.99 -19.99
CA ILE A 424 15.81 -10.84 -19.59
C ILE A 424 14.94 -9.72 -19.01
N MET A 425 13.86 -9.33 -19.71
CA MET A 425 13.03 -8.20 -19.28
C MET A 425 12.29 -8.47 -17.95
N PRO A 426 11.62 -9.63 -17.77
CA PRO A 426 11.04 -9.98 -16.47
C PRO A 426 12.07 -10.03 -15.35
N ALA A 427 13.29 -10.52 -15.61
CA ALA A 427 14.37 -10.56 -14.62
C ALA A 427 14.82 -9.17 -14.17
N LEU A 428 15.01 -8.25 -15.12
CA LEU A 428 15.34 -6.84 -14.83
C LEU A 428 14.26 -6.18 -13.96
N ILE A 429 12.99 -6.42 -14.29
CA ILE A 429 11.85 -5.93 -13.51
C ILE A 429 11.84 -6.54 -12.10
N CYS A 430 12.09 -7.83 -11.97
CA CYS A 430 12.08 -8.50 -10.66
C CYS A 430 13.21 -8.02 -9.74
N GLY A 431 14.41 -7.82 -10.28
CA GLY A 431 15.52 -7.20 -9.54
C GLY A 431 15.20 -5.77 -9.12
N PHE A 432 14.60 -5.01 -10.04
CA PHE A 432 14.14 -3.67 -9.77
C PHE A 432 13.10 -3.63 -8.64
N VAL A 433 12.07 -4.48 -8.73
CA VAL A 433 11.02 -4.65 -7.73
C VAL A 433 11.60 -5.04 -6.36
N ALA A 434 12.55 -5.97 -6.33
CA ALA A 434 13.25 -6.38 -5.10
C ALA A 434 14.01 -5.21 -4.47
N TYR A 435 14.85 -4.52 -5.26
CA TYR A 435 15.59 -3.34 -4.83
C TYR A 435 14.67 -2.23 -4.30
N ARG A 436 13.49 -2.07 -4.91
CA ARG A 436 12.52 -1.06 -4.47
C ARG A 436 11.86 -1.33 -3.14
N MET A 437 11.67 -2.59 -2.78
CA MET A 437 11.09 -2.89 -1.47
C MET A 437 12.04 -2.57 -0.32
N ASP A 438 13.33 -2.46 -0.61
CA ASP A 438 14.40 -2.22 0.36
C ASP A 438 14.93 -0.76 0.34
N ALA A 439 14.57 0.03 -0.68
CA ALA A 439 14.90 1.46 -0.76
C ALA A 439 13.69 2.33 -0.33
N PRO A 440 13.72 2.98 0.85
CA PRO A 440 12.61 3.80 1.32
C PRO A 440 12.37 5.02 0.43
N VAL A 441 11.11 5.47 0.41
CA VAL A 441 10.67 6.65 -0.34
C VAL A 441 11.12 7.90 0.40
N SER A 442 11.81 8.84 -0.27
CA SER A 442 12.01 10.19 0.27
C SER A 442 10.66 10.91 0.30
N GLU A 443 10.11 11.15 1.49
CA GLU A 443 8.78 11.75 1.69
C GLU A 443 8.74 13.27 1.40
N ALA A 444 9.87 13.89 1.02
CA ALA A 444 10.02 15.34 0.90
C ALA A 444 9.67 15.96 -0.47
N GLU A 445 9.18 15.18 -1.46
CA GLU A 445 8.91 15.74 -2.80
C GLU A 445 7.49 16.32 -2.93
N ALA A 446 7.41 17.60 -3.33
CA ALA A 446 6.17 18.27 -3.72
C ALA A 446 5.39 17.47 -4.79
N LEU A 447 4.06 17.43 -4.66
CA LEU A 447 3.15 16.60 -5.45
C LEU A 447 3.31 16.82 -6.98
N SER A 448 3.59 18.04 -7.42
CA SER A 448 3.87 18.39 -8.82
C SER A 448 5.20 17.83 -9.34
N LYS A 449 6.26 17.88 -8.53
CA LYS A 449 7.57 17.27 -8.86
C LYS A 449 7.46 15.75 -8.89
N SER A 450 6.66 15.16 -7.99
CA SER A 450 6.40 13.72 -8.00
C SER A 450 5.61 13.25 -9.23
N ALA A 451 4.69 14.06 -9.76
CA ALA A 451 3.94 13.71 -10.96
C ALA A 451 4.83 13.75 -12.21
N LEU A 452 5.62 14.81 -12.36
CA LEU A 452 6.57 14.94 -13.47
C LEU A 452 7.63 13.82 -13.44
N SER A 453 8.16 13.50 -12.25
CA SER A 453 9.15 12.41 -12.11
C SER A 453 8.56 11.04 -12.40
N ALA A 454 7.29 10.79 -12.04
CA ALA A 454 6.59 9.56 -12.40
C ALA A 454 6.41 9.42 -13.92
N VAL A 455 6.04 10.50 -14.62
CA VAL A 455 5.90 10.52 -16.09
C VAL A 455 7.26 10.28 -16.78
N LEU A 456 8.33 10.93 -16.31
CA LEU A 456 9.66 10.72 -16.87
C LEU A 456 10.15 9.28 -16.67
N ARG A 457 9.90 8.69 -15.49
CA ARG A 457 10.24 7.29 -15.22
C ARG A 457 9.41 6.32 -16.05
N PHE A 458 8.12 6.63 -16.24
CA PHE A 458 7.25 5.86 -17.13
C PHE A 458 7.86 5.80 -18.55
N LEU A 459 8.23 6.95 -19.10
CA LEU A 459 8.80 7.03 -20.44
C LEU A 459 10.18 6.37 -20.54
N ALA A 460 11.05 6.55 -19.54
CA ALA A 460 12.38 5.95 -19.53
C ALA A 460 12.32 4.41 -19.45
N TRP A 461 11.58 3.85 -18.50
CA TRP A 461 11.44 2.41 -18.33
C TRP A 461 10.61 1.76 -19.45
N GLY A 462 9.59 2.48 -19.95
CA GLY A 462 8.86 2.07 -21.14
C GLY A 462 9.78 2.02 -22.36
N GLY A 463 10.60 3.05 -22.58
CA GLY A 463 11.56 3.12 -23.68
C GLY A 463 12.59 1.99 -23.65
N ILE A 464 13.15 1.68 -22.47
CA ILE A 464 14.06 0.54 -22.30
C ILE A 464 13.37 -0.77 -22.70
N ALA A 465 12.11 -0.96 -22.31
CA ALA A 465 11.35 -2.16 -22.66
C ALA A 465 11.12 -2.30 -24.16
N VAL A 466 10.91 -1.19 -24.87
CA VAL A 466 10.78 -1.19 -26.32
C VAL A 466 12.07 -1.70 -26.98
N ILE A 467 13.23 -1.22 -26.55
CA ILE A 467 14.53 -1.64 -27.09
C ILE A 467 14.73 -3.15 -26.90
N PHE A 468 14.53 -3.65 -25.67
CA PHE A 468 14.71 -5.07 -25.37
C PHE A 468 13.69 -5.96 -26.06
N MET A 469 12.42 -5.54 -26.14
CA MET A 469 11.39 -6.34 -26.79
C MET A 469 11.54 -6.34 -28.31
N LEU A 470 12.00 -5.24 -28.92
CA LEU A 470 12.30 -5.23 -30.36
C LEU A 470 13.42 -6.22 -30.70
N TYR A 471 14.45 -6.30 -29.85
CA TYR A 471 15.52 -7.30 -29.94
C TYR A 471 15.00 -8.74 -29.69
N ALA A 472 14.18 -8.93 -28.66
CA ALA A 472 13.62 -10.25 -28.32
C ALA A 472 12.67 -10.81 -29.39
N THR A 473 12.05 -9.92 -30.17
CA THR A 473 11.03 -10.25 -31.17
C THR A 473 11.54 -10.23 -32.61
N ASP A 474 12.86 -10.16 -32.82
CA ASP A 474 13.42 -9.95 -34.16
C ASP A 474 13.19 -11.13 -35.12
N ASP A 475 13.14 -12.36 -34.60
CA ASP A 475 12.92 -13.57 -35.41
C ASP A 475 11.43 -13.91 -35.66
N LEU A 476 10.50 -13.09 -35.17
CA LEU A 476 9.07 -13.28 -35.46
C LEU A 476 8.79 -12.87 -36.90
N ALA A 477 8.52 -13.86 -37.77
CA ALA A 477 8.18 -13.65 -39.18
C ALA A 477 7.13 -12.55 -39.38
N ILE A 478 7.29 -11.78 -40.46
CA ILE A 478 6.56 -10.53 -40.80
C ILE A 478 5.02 -10.69 -40.79
N GLU A 479 4.46 -11.88 -41.04
CA GLU A 479 3.02 -12.14 -40.92
C GLU A 479 2.48 -12.10 -39.46
N LYS A 480 3.37 -12.12 -38.46
CA LYS A 480 3.07 -11.94 -37.03
C LYS A 480 3.39 -10.52 -36.53
N LEU A 481 3.55 -9.52 -37.40
CA LEU A 481 3.80 -8.10 -37.07
C LEU A 481 2.82 -7.54 -36.03
N ASN A 482 1.55 -7.93 -36.12
CA ASN A 482 0.50 -7.49 -35.19
C ASN A 482 0.72 -8.01 -33.76
N LEU A 483 1.33 -9.20 -33.64
CA LEU A 483 1.73 -9.79 -32.38
C LEU A 483 2.90 -9.01 -31.78
N ARG A 484 3.92 -8.73 -32.60
CA ARG A 484 5.11 -7.95 -32.23
C ARG A 484 4.73 -6.58 -31.69
N PHE A 485 3.82 -5.87 -32.37
CA PHE A 485 3.35 -4.55 -31.95
C PHE A 485 2.60 -4.58 -30.61
N THR A 486 1.73 -5.58 -30.41
CA THR A 486 0.98 -5.74 -29.16
C THR A 486 1.89 -6.12 -27.99
N LEU A 487 2.90 -6.96 -28.23
CA LEU A 487 3.88 -7.38 -27.24
C LEU A 487 4.79 -6.24 -26.78
N VAL A 488 5.31 -5.46 -27.74
CA VAL A 488 6.16 -4.31 -27.46
C VAL A 488 5.39 -3.24 -26.68
N GLY A 489 4.15 -2.94 -27.07
CA GLY A 489 3.31 -1.99 -26.33
C GLY A 489 2.91 -2.50 -24.94
N THR A 490 2.58 -3.78 -24.81
CA THR A 490 2.31 -4.38 -23.49
C THR A 490 3.52 -4.26 -22.55
N ALA A 491 4.72 -4.59 -23.04
CA ALA A 491 5.93 -4.44 -22.25
C ALA A 491 6.22 -2.99 -21.87
N PHE A 492 6.05 -2.03 -22.81
CA PHE A 492 6.21 -0.60 -22.55
C PHE A 492 5.31 -0.13 -21.39
N PHE A 493 4.03 -0.52 -21.39
CA PHE A 493 3.10 -0.11 -20.35
C PHE A 493 3.34 -0.84 -19.02
N VAL A 494 3.64 -2.13 -19.03
CA VAL A 494 3.98 -2.88 -17.79
C VAL A 494 5.22 -2.28 -17.14
N THR A 495 6.32 -2.14 -17.88
CA THR A 495 7.58 -1.65 -17.32
C THR A 495 7.52 -0.16 -17.01
N GLY A 496 6.82 0.61 -17.84
CA GLY A 496 6.55 2.02 -17.62
C GLY A 496 5.76 2.24 -16.34
N LEU A 497 4.66 1.51 -16.12
CA LEU A 497 3.85 1.64 -14.90
C LEU A 497 4.61 1.17 -13.65
N LEU A 498 5.38 0.09 -13.75
CA LEU A 498 6.24 -0.38 -12.67
C LEU A 498 7.34 0.64 -12.35
N GLY A 499 7.94 1.26 -13.38
CA GLY A 499 8.91 2.35 -13.26
C GLY A 499 8.32 3.65 -12.72
N ALA A 500 7.08 3.98 -13.09
CA ALA A 500 6.35 5.15 -12.61
C ALA A 500 5.93 5.01 -11.14
N ALA A 501 5.49 3.80 -10.75
CA ALA A 501 5.18 3.44 -9.37
C ALA A 501 6.42 3.47 -8.46
N ALA A 502 7.62 3.45 -9.06
CA ALA A 502 8.87 3.40 -8.34
C ALA A 502 9.43 4.80 -8.02
N ARG A 503 9.55 5.13 -6.73
CA ARG A 503 10.13 6.40 -6.25
C ARG A 503 11.55 6.24 -5.73
N PHE A 504 12.56 6.67 -6.49
CA PHE A 504 13.97 6.51 -6.08
C PHE A 504 14.27 7.42 -4.90
N LYS A 505 15.02 6.91 -3.90
CA LYS A 505 15.72 7.76 -2.96
C LYS A 505 16.65 8.64 -3.79
N THR A 506 16.35 9.92 -3.87
CA THR A 506 17.33 10.89 -4.36
C THR A 506 18.47 10.88 -3.36
N VAL A 507 19.71 10.73 -3.86
CA VAL A 507 20.88 11.01 -3.02
C VAL A 507 20.75 12.48 -2.67
N SER A 508 20.37 12.76 -1.42
CA SER A 508 20.51 14.09 -0.85
C SER A 508 22.01 14.33 -0.72
N ASP A 509 22.52 15.31 -1.45
CA ASP A 509 23.80 15.95 -1.11
C ASP A 509 23.76 16.52 0.32
#